data_AF-A0A8S3QV86-F1
#
_entry.id   AF-A0A8S3QV86-F1
#
_cell.length_a   1.000
_cell.length_b   1.000
_cell.length_c   1.000
_cell.angle_alpha   90.00
_cell.angle_beta   90.00
_cell.angle_gamma   90.00
#
_symmetry.space_group_name_H-M   'P 1'
#
loop_
_entity.id
_entity.type
_entity.pdbx_description
1 polymer ?
#
loop_
_entity_poly.entity_id
_entity_poly.type
_entity_poly.pdbx_seq_one_letter_code
_entity_poly.pdbx_strand_id
1 'polypeptide(L)'
;MTGDPNKAVPLPSGPASLCFDKDVFMKDGFDVDNFVMECRRRVPLETLRDDLNTYLKILRSAMIELINKDYADFVNLSTNLVGMDKAITNLTVPLGEMKDQVMTVKVAMEEAVHAVEEKLKHREQIREKKACLQRLMNIISSVEKIEKLLGISDNESTTGTLTGQLIERVANEFNKLQFNVTKSKGHALVDKIRPRITTITTTLQYSLEGHFVEGLENGNVEILQQCLRTYALIDKIKDAENLFRINVVRPYMEKVIQ
;
A
#
# COMPACT_ATOMS: atom_id res chain seq x y z
N MET A 1 -9.21 35.33 34.84
CA MET A 1 -10.48 35.78 35.44
C MET A 1 -10.20 37.11 36.11
N THR A 2 -10.71 38.18 35.51
CA THR A 2 -10.53 39.57 35.94
C THR A 2 -11.40 39.82 37.17
N GLY A 3 -10.79 39.84 38.36
CA GLY A 3 -11.46 40.31 39.57
C GLY A 3 -11.63 41.82 39.47
N ASP A 4 -12.89 42.28 39.43
CA ASP A 4 -13.24 43.69 39.47
C ASP A 4 -12.62 44.36 40.71
N PRO A 5 -11.78 45.40 40.57
CA PRO A 5 -11.14 46.08 41.69
C PRO A 5 -12.13 46.96 42.50
N ASN A 6 -13.39 47.05 42.07
CA ASN A 6 -14.40 47.95 42.61
C ASN A 6 -15.55 47.25 43.35
N LYS A 7 -15.41 45.97 43.71
CA LYS A 7 -16.37 45.32 44.59
C LYS A 7 -16.07 45.75 46.02
N ALA A 8 -16.66 46.89 46.42
CA ALA A 8 -16.66 47.34 47.81
C ALA A 8 -17.02 46.14 48.69
N VAL A 9 -16.08 45.73 49.55
CA VAL A 9 -16.32 44.66 50.52
C VAL A 9 -17.53 45.10 51.33
N PRO A 10 -18.68 44.39 51.25
CA PRO A 10 -19.87 44.82 51.96
C PRO A 10 -19.54 44.78 53.45
N LEU A 11 -19.59 45.95 54.10
CA LEU A 11 -19.41 46.04 55.53
C LEU A 11 -20.43 45.12 56.22
N PRO A 12 -20.05 44.39 57.27
CA PRO A 12 -20.99 43.59 58.02
C PRO A 12 -22.16 44.46 58.50
N SER A 13 -23.38 43.99 58.29
CA SER A 13 -24.59 44.71 58.70
C SER A 13 -24.66 44.76 60.23
N GLY A 14 -24.14 45.84 60.83
CA GLY A 14 -24.36 46.15 62.24
C GLY A 14 -25.84 46.40 62.57
N PRO A 15 -26.27 46.23 63.83
CA PRO A 15 -27.66 46.29 64.26
C PRO A 15 -28.33 47.62 63.89
N ALA A 16 -29.62 47.59 63.57
CA ALA A 16 -30.43 48.75 63.17
C ALA A 16 -30.65 49.80 64.28
N SER A 17 -30.06 49.59 65.46
CA SER A 17 -30.10 50.48 66.62
C SER A 17 -28.95 51.48 66.66
N LEU A 18 -28.03 51.47 65.69
CA LEU A 18 -26.88 52.36 65.67
C LEU A 18 -27.32 53.81 65.48
N CYS A 19 -26.79 54.71 66.31
CA CYS A 19 -27.07 56.14 66.24
C CYS A 19 -26.45 56.88 65.03
N PHE A 20 -25.72 56.17 64.16
CA PHE A 20 -25.03 56.74 63.00
C PHE A 20 -25.16 55.86 61.76
N ASP A 21 -25.04 56.48 60.60
CA ASP A 21 -24.92 55.81 59.31
C ASP A 21 -23.47 55.37 59.06
N LYS A 22 -23.28 54.11 58.69
CA LYS A 22 -21.97 53.46 58.53
C LYS A 22 -21.24 53.96 57.29
N ASP A 23 -21.99 54.41 56.29
CA ASP A 23 -21.44 54.88 55.02
C ASP A 23 -20.71 56.23 55.17
N VAL A 24 -20.90 56.92 56.29
CA VAL A 24 -20.18 58.16 56.63
C VAL A 24 -18.68 57.91 56.82
N PHE A 25 -18.27 56.72 57.28
CA PHE A 25 -16.87 56.35 57.46
C PHE A 25 -16.12 56.05 56.15
N MET A 26 -16.85 55.86 55.04
CA MET A 26 -16.27 55.57 53.71
C MET A 26 -16.19 56.81 52.82
N LYS A 27 -16.57 58.00 53.33
CA LYS A 27 -16.48 59.26 52.58
C LYS A 27 -15.07 59.83 52.67
N ASP A 28 -14.49 60.19 51.53
CA ASP A 28 -13.11 60.74 51.41
C ASP A 28 -12.88 62.06 52.19
N GLY A 29 -13.94 62.72 52.65
CA GLY A 29 -13.91 63.96 53.46
C GLY A 29 -14.48 63.80 54.87
N PHE A 30 -14.33 62.63 55.48
CA PHE A 30 -14.82 62.38 56.83
C PHE A 30 -14.18 63.34 57.86
N ASP A 31 -15.01 64.13 58.53
CA ASP A 31 -14.61 65.00 59.63
C ASP A 31 -15.23 64.52 60.94
N VAL A 32 -14.36 64.17 61.89
CA VAL A 32 -14.74 63.66 63.21
C VAL A 32 -15.56 64.70 63.98
N ASP A 33 -15.18 65.98 63.87
CA ASP A 33 -15.80 67.04 64.66
C ASP A 33 -17.23 67.30 64.17
N ASN A 34 -17.44 67.35 62.85
CA ASN A 34 -18.78 67.47 62.26
C ASN A 34 -19.66 66.23 62.54
N PHE A 35 -19.09 65.03 62.47
CA PHE A 35 -19.78 63.79 62.78
C PHE A 35 -20.26 63.70 64.25
N VAL A 36 -19.39 64.02 65.20
CA VAL A 36 -19.72 64.03 66.63
C VAL A 36 -20.72 65.13 66.95
N MET A 37 -20.61 66.31 66.30
CA MET A 37 -21.60 67.39 66.44
C MET A 37 -22.99 66.95 65.96
N GLU A 38 -23.09 66.27 64.82
CA GLU A 38 -24.36 65.78 64.29
C GLU A 38 -24.97 64.67 65.15
N CYS A 39 -24.14 63.74 65.65
CA CYS A 39 -24.58 62.66 66.55
C CYS A 39 -25.01 63.19 67.93
N ARG A 40 -24.31 64.18 68.48
CA ARG A 40 -24.64 64.82 69.77
C ARG A 40 -26.00 65.52 69.76
N ARG A 41 -26.47 65.99 68.59
CA ARG A 41 -27.83 66.55 68.44
C ARG A 41 -28.93 65.50 68.57
N ARG A 42 -28.60 64.21 68.38
CA ARG A 42 -29.56 63.10 68.34
C ARG A 42 -29.48 62.19 69.58
N VAL A 43 -28.29 61.99 70.17
CA VAL A 43 -28.05 60.98 71.21
C VAL A 43 -26.97 61.45 72.22
N PRO A 44 -27.03 61.07 73.52
CA PRO A 44 -25.94 61.30 74.47
C PRO A 44 -24.63 60.59 74.08
N LEU A 45 -23.50 61.21 74.45
CA LEU A 45 -22.14 60.77 74.09
C LEU A 45 -21.80 59.35 74.57
N GLU A 46 -22.36 58.91 75.69
CA GLU A 46 -22.14 57.56 76.24
C GLU A 46 -22.72 56.47 75.32
N THR A 47 -23.93 56.69 74.78
CA THR A 47 -24.56 55.76 73.86
C THR A 47 -23.84 55.73 72.50
N LEU A 48 -23.33 56.87 72.03
CA LEU A 48 -22.48 56.93 70.84
C LEU A 48 -21.20 56.11 71.02
N ARG A 49 -20.54 56.23 72.18
CA ARG A 49 -19.34 55.43 72.50
C ARG A 49 -19.65 53.94 72.49
N ASP A 50 -20.76 53.53 73.10
CA ASP A 50 -21.13 52.12 73.23
C ASP A 50 -21.53 51.52 71.87
N ASP A 51 -22.22 52.28 71.02
CA ASP A 51 -22.55 51.94 69.64
C ASP A 51 -21.28 51.82 68.76
N LEU A 52 -20.34 52.76 68.88
CA LEU A 52 -19.05 52.71 68.18
C LEU A 52 -18.23 51.49 68.60
N ASN A 53 -18.19 51.17 69.90
CA ASN A 53 -17.51 49.97 70.41
C ASN A 53 -18.16 48.68 69.91
N THR A 54 -19.49 48.65 69.83
CA THR A 54 -20.24 47.50 69.30
C THR A 54 -19.95 47.32 67.81
N TYR A 55 -19.96 48.40 67.04
CA TYR A 55 -19.61 48.37 65.63
C TYR A 55 -18.15 47.94 65.39
N LEU A 56 -17.21 48.42 66.20
CA LEU A 56 -15.80 48.00 66.16
C LEU A 56 -15.63 46.50 66.41
N LYS A 57 -16.37 45.92 67.36
CA LYS A 57 -16.33 44.47 67.63
C LYS A 57 -16.88 43.67 66.45
N ILE A 58 -17.98 44.11 65.85
CA ILE A 58 -18.56 43.48 64.66
C ILE A 58 -17.59 43.55 63.48
N LEU A 59 -16.96 44.71 63.26
CA LEU A 59 -15.99 44.90 62.20
C LEU A 59 -14.75 44.00 62.39
N ARG A 60 -14.25 43.88 63.63
CA ARG A 60 -13.15 42.96 63.96
C ARG A 60 -13.52 41.51 63.70
N SER A 61 -14.72 41.07 64.08
CA SER A 61 -15.20 39.71 63.81
C SER A 61 -15.30 39.44 62.31
N ALA A 62 -15.91 40.36 61.56
CA ALA A 62 -16.05 40.21 60.11
C ALA A 62 -14.71 40.23 59.37
N MET A 63 -13.74 41.03 59.84
CA MET A 63 -12.38 41.02 59.29
C MET A 63 -11.71 39.66 59.50
N ILE A 64 -11.82 39.10 60.70
CA ILE A 64 -11.28 37.76 61.00
C ILE A 64 -11.97 36.69 60.14
N GLU A 65 -13.28 36.77 59.96
CA GLU A 65 -14.02 35.87 59.07
C GLU A 65 -13.59 35.99 57.60
N LEU A 66 -13.37 37.21 57.11
CA LEU A 66 -12.91 37.44 55.73
C LEU A 66 -11.51 36.85 55.51
N ILE A 67 -10.59 37.09 56.45
CA ILE A 67 -9.23 36.52 56.42
C ILE A 67 -9.29 34.99 56.47
N ASN A 68 -10.11 34.42 57.34
CA ASN A 68 -10.24 32.96 57.46
C ASN A 68 -10.84 32.34 56.20
N LYS A 69 -11.80 33.03 55.56
CA LYS A 69 -12.38 32.60 54.29
C LYS A 69 -11.35 32.63 53.16
N ASP A 70 -10.62 33.73 53.02
CA ASP A 70 -9.59 33.86 51.99
C ASP A 70 -8.44 32.86 52.23
N TYR A 71 -8.13 32.54 53.49
CA TYR A 71 -7.17 31.49 53.85
C TYR A 71 -7.66 30.10 53.41
N ALA A 72 -8.93 29.76 53.70
CA ALA A 72 -9.52 28.49 53.27
C ALA A 72 -9.55 28.36 51.74
N ASP A 73 -9.91 29.43 51.04
CA ASP A 73 -9.92 29.47 49.58
C ASP A 73 -8.51 29.31 49.00
N PHE A 74 -7.49 29.93 49.59
CA PHE A 74 -6.09 29.77 49.20
C PHE A 74 -5.56 28.35 49.43
N VAL A 75 -5.87 27.74 50.57
CA VAL A 75 -5.48 26.35 50.89
C VAL A 75 -6.16 25.36 49.94
N ASN A 76 -7.44 25.57 49.64
CA ASN A 76 -8.17 24.75 48.67
C ASN A 76 -7.58 24.88 47.26
N LEU A 77 -7.28 26.11 46.82
CA LEU A 77 -6.70 26.34 45.49
C LEU A 77 -5.32 25.71 45.36
N SER A 78 -4.44 25.86 46.37
CA SER A 78 -3.12 25.26 46.37
C SER A 78 -3.17 23.72 46.41
N THR A 79 -4.08 23.14 47.19
CA THR A 79 -4.30 21.69 47.23
C THR A 79 -4.81 21.17 45.89
N ASN A 80 -5.74 21.88 45.25
CA ASN A 80 -6.28 21.53 43.94
C ASN A 80 -5.23 21.66 42.83
N LEU A 81 -4.37 22.67 42.88
CA LEU A 81 -3.30 22.85 41.91
C LEU A 81 -2.31 21.67 41.96
N VAL A 82 -1.89 21.27 43.17
CA VAL A 82 -1.01 20.10 43.36
C VAL A 82 -1.71 18.80 42.97
N GLY A 83 -3.01 18.67 43.27
CA GLY A 83 -3.82 17.54 42.81
C GLY A 83 -3.93 17.45 41.28
N MET A 84 -4.07 18.60 40.63
CA MET A 84 -4.12 18.71 39.17
C MET A 84 -2.76 18.36 38.54
N ASP A 85 -1.64 18.84 39.10
CA ASP A 85 -0.31 18.45 38.63
C ASP A 85 -0.11 16.93 38.70
N LYS A 86 -0.54 16.30 39.80
CA LYS A 86 -0.51 14.83 39.94
C LYS A 86 -1.38 14.14 38.88
N ALA A 87 -2.57 14.67 38.59
CA ALA A 87 -3.44 14.13 37.55
C ALA A 87 -2.82 14.27 36.15
N ILE A 88 -2.19 15.42 35.87
CA ILE A 88 -1.47 15.67 34.62
C ILE A 88 -0.29 14.70 34.48
N THR A 89 0.51 14.49 35.53
CA THR A 89 1.62 13.52 35.48
C THR A 89 1.11 12.09 35.29
N ASN A 90 0.01 11.72 35.96
CA ASN A 90 -0.60 10.40 35.85
C ASN A 90 -1.19 10.11 34.46
N LEU A 91 -1.52 11.14 33.68
CA LEU A 91 -1.97 10.98 32.29
C LEU A 91 -0.81 11.09 31.29
N THR A 92 0.15 11.99 31.54
CA THR A 92 1.25 12.27 30.61
C THR A 92 2.20 11.09 30.49
N VAL A 93 2.52 10.42 31.60
CA VAL A 93 3.45 9.28 31.60
C VAL A 93 2.90 8.09 30.79
N PRO A 94 1.69 7.57 31.04
CA PRO A 94 1.14 6.46 30.25
C PRO A 94 0.92 6.82 28.78
N LEU A 95 0.56 8.07 28.47
CA LEU A 95 0.41 8.53 27.09
C LEU A 95 1.76 8.58 26.35
N GLY A 96 2.83 8.95 27.05
CA GLY A 96 4.20 8.87 26.54
C GLY A 96 4.59 7.43 26.24
N GLU A 97 4.40 6.52 27.22
CA GLU A 97 4.71 5.09 27.05
C GLU A 97 3.90 4.45 25.92
N MET A 98 2.60 4.74 25.82
CA MET A 98 1.75 4.24 24.75
C MET A 98 2.21 4.75 23.38
N LYS A 99 2.59 6.03 23.29
CA LYS A 99 3.16 6.60 22.06
C LYS A 99 4.44 5.88 21.67
N ASP A 100 5.33 5.59 22.62
CA ASP A 100 6.60 4.91 22.35
C ASP A 100 6.38 3.45 21.94
N GLN A 101 5.44 2.75 22.57
CA GLN A 101 5.03 1.41 22.15
C GLN A 101 4.45 1.41 20.74
N VAL A 102 3.56 2.35 20.41
CA VAL A 102 2.98 2.48 19.06
C VAL A 102 4.07 2.79 18.03
N MET A 103 5.03 3.66 18.35
CA MET A 103 6.15 3.95 17.45
C MET A 103 7.03 2.72 17.24
N THR A 104 7.29 1.94 18.30
CA THR A 104 8.07 0.69 18.19
C THR A 104 7.37 -0.32 17.30
N VAL A 105 6.06 -0.52 17.48
CA VAL A 105 5.26 -1.41 16.64
C VAL A 105 5.21 -0.91 15.20
N LYS A 106 5.08 0.40 15.00
CA LYS A 106 5.09 1.01 13.66
C LYS A 106 6.41 0.73 12.93
N VAL A 107 7.56 0.93 13.59
CA VAL A 107 8.88 0.65 13.01
C VAL A 107 9.02 -0.83 12.67
N ALA A 108 8.65 -1.74 13.59
CA ALA A 108 8.69 -3.17 13.35
C ALA A 108 7.78 -3.60 12.18
N MET A 109 6.62 -2.96 12.03
CA MET A 109 5.71 -3.19 10.90
C MET A 109 6.29 -2.67 9.59
N GLU A 110 6.89 -1.49 9.57
CA GLU A 110 7.56 -0.92 8.39
C GLU A 110 8.73 -1.81 7.94
N GLU A 111 9.54 -2.31 8.86
CA GLU A 111 10.61 -3.28 8.58
C GLU A 111 10.05 -4.60 8.01
N ALA A 112 8.97 -5.13 8.60
CA ALA A 112 8.33 -6.35 8.13
C ALA A 112 7.75 -6.18 6.72
N VAL A 113 7.12 -5.04 6.43
CA VAL A 113 6.61 -4.69 5.10
C VAL A 113 7.76 -4.64 4.10
N HIS A 114 8.84 -3.93 4.42
CA HIS A 114 9.99 -3.82 3.53
C HIS A 114 10.60 -5.20 3.23
N ALA A 115 10.76 -6.05 4.26
CA ALA A 115 11.28 -7.41 4.09
C ALA A 115 10.35 -8.29 3.22
N VAL A 116 9.03 -8.13 3.32
CA VAL A 116 8.06 -8.83 2.48
C VAL A 116 8.14 -8.34 1.03
N GLU A 117 8.23 -7.03 0.80
CA GLU A 117 8.36 -6.45 -0.53
C GLU A 117 9.63 -6.92 -1.25
N GLU A 118 10.76 -6.97 -0.55
CA GLU A 118 12.01 -7.50 -1.10
C GLU A 118 11.88 -8.98 -1.46
N LYS A 119 11.27 -9.79 -0.58
CA LYS A 119 11.02 -11.21 -0.86
C LYS A 119 10.06 -11.42 -2.02
N LEU A 120 9.04 -10.58 -2.16
CA LEU A 120 8.11 -10.61 -3.30
C LEU A 120 8.83 -10.26 -4.61
N LYS A 121 9.66 -9.22 -4.62
CA LYS A 121 10.48 -8.85 -5.77
C LYS A 121 11.44 -9.98 -6.16
N HIS A 122 12.08 -10.62 -5.17
CA HIS A 122 12.95 -11.76 -5.42
C HIS A 122 12.17 -12.96 -5.98
N ARG A 123 10.98 -13.24 -5.44
CA ARG A 123 10.09 -14.30 -5.92
C ARG A 123 9.64 -14.06 -7.36
N GLU A 124 9.35 -12.82 -7.74
CA GLU A 124 8.98 -12.49 -9.12
C GLU A 124 10.14 -12.71 -10.08
N GLN A 125 11.35 -12.26 -9.74
CA GLN A 125 12.55 -12.53 -10.54
C GLN A 125 12.83 -14.03 -10.71
N ILE A 126 12.65 -14.83 -9.64
CA ILE A 126 12.77 -16.29 -9.70
C ILE A 126 11.70 -16.86 -10.63
N ARG A 127 10.45 -16.35 -10.56
CA ARG A 127 9.34 -16.81 -11.39
C ARG A 127 9.60 -16.54 -12.87
N GLU A 128 10.09 -15.35 -13.21
CA GLU A 128 10.48 -15.00 -14.59
C GLU A 128 11.60 -15.90 -15.10
N LYS A 129 12.67 -16.10 -14.31
CA LYS A 129 13.78 -17.01 -14.65
C LYS A 129 13.29 -18.44 -14.82
N LYS A 130 12.44 -18.95 -13.92
CA LYS A 130 11.85 -20.29 -14.01
C LYS A 130 10.99 -20.43 -15.27
N ALA A 131 10.15 -19.44 -15.57
CA ALA A 131 9.33 -19.45 -16.78
C ALA A 131 10.21 -19.44 -18.05
N CYS A 132 11.34 -18.72 -18.03
CA CYS A 132 12.31 -18.75 -19.12
C CYS A 132 12.97 -20.13 -19.27
N LEU A 133 13.49 -20.69 -18.18
CA LEU A 133 14.09 -22.03 -18.19
C LEU A 133 13.11 -23.10 -18.65
N GLN A 134 11.85 -23.03 -18.22
CA GLN A 134 10.84 -23.99 -18.64
C GLN A 134 10.50 -23.86 -20.13
N ARG A 135 10.49 -22.64 -20.69
CA ARG A 135 10.39 -22.46 -22.15
C ARG A 135 11.60 -23.06 -22.88
N LEU A 136 12.81 -22.85 -22.38
CA LEU A 136 14.03 -23.41 -22.97
C LEU A 136 14.06 -24.94 -22.88
N MET A 137 13.63 -25.51 -21.77
CA MET A 137 13.50 -26.96 -21.59
C MET A 137 12.45 -27.54 -22.54
N ASN A 138 11.33 -26.85 -22.71
CA ASN A 138 10.30 -27.24 -23.68
C ASN A 138 10.87 -27.23 -25.10
N ILE A 139 11.64 -26.20 -25.49
CA ILE A 139 12.33 -26.14 -26.80
C ILE A 139 13.23 -27.37 -26.99
N ILE A 140 14.11 -27.68 -26.04
CA ILE A 140 14.99 -28.85 -26.13
C ILE A 140 14.16 -30.14 -26.26
N SER A 141 13.16 -30.33 -25.40
CA SER A 141 12.33 -31.53 -25.42
C SER A 141 11.54 -31.67 -26.74
N SER A 142 11.08 -30.57 -27.33
CA SER A 142 10.41 -30.56 -28.62
C SER A 142 11.38 -30.90 -29.74
N VAL A 143 12.61 -30.36 -29.73
CA VAL A 143 13.66 -30.72 -30.69
C VAL A 143 13.98 -32.21 -30.60
N GLU A 144 14.20 -32.75 -29.40
CA GLU A 144 14.48 -34.18 -29.20
C GLU A 144 13.32 -35.08 -29.62
N LYS A 145 12.07 -34.68 -29.33
CA LYS A 145 10.88 -35.41 -29.79
C LYS A 145 10.81 -35.42 -31.32
N ILE A 146 11.06 -34.28 -31.97
CA ILE A 146 11.03 -34.17 -33.41
C ILE A 146 12.16 -34.99 -34.03
N GLU A 147 13.40 -34.92 -33.52
CA GLU A 147 14.51 -35.74 -34.01
C GLU A 147 14.24 -37.25 -33.88
N LYS A 148 13.63 -37.69 -32.78
CA LYS A 148 13.19 -39.08 -32.60
C LYS A 148 12.10 -39.46 -33.59
N LEU A 149 11.11 -38.59 -33.81
CA LEU A 149 10.02 -38.84 -34.77
C LEU A 149 10.52 -38.88 -36.22
N LEU A 150 11.55 -38.11 -36.55
CA LEU A 150 12.19 -38.13 -37.87
C LEU A 150 13.28 -39.21 -38.01
N GLY A 151 13.56 -40.01 -36.98
CA GLY A 151 14.60 -41.04 -37.03
C GLY A 151 16.03 -40.48 -37.18
N ILE A 152 16.25 -39.21 -36.82
CA ILE A 152 17.58 -38.56 -36.94
C ILE A 152 18.54 -39.06 -35.86
N SER A 153 18.03 -39.61 -34.74
CA SER A 153 18.83 -40.05 -33.59
C SER A 153 19.30 -41.50 -33.66
N ASP A 154 18.61 -42.37 -34.40
CA ASP A 154 18.97 -43.78 -34.52
C ASP A 154 19.62 -44.00 -35.89
N ASN A 155 20.90 -44.35 -35.87
CA ASN A 155 21.71 -44.69 -37.05
C ASN A 155 21.26 -45.99 -37.74
N GLU A 156 20.07 -46.49 -37.41
CA GLU A 156 19.44 -47.64 -38.07
C GLU A 156 18.52 -47.13 -39.16
N SER A 157 18.90 -47.50 -40.39
CA SER A 157 18.19 -47.22 -41.63
C SER A 157 16.79 -47.82 -41.61
N THR A 158 15.84 -47.11 -41.00
CA THR A 158 14.44 -47.20 -41.37
C THR A 158 14.13 -45.98 -42.20
N THR A 159 14.54 -46.03 -43.47
CA THR A 159 13.92 -45.28 -44.58
C THR A 159 12.48 -45.80 -44.81
N GLY A 160 11.73 -46.02 -43.73
CA GLY A 160 10.31 -46.29 -43.77
C GLY A 160 9.66 -44.95 -44.01
N THR A 161 9.14 -44.79 -45.22
CA THR A 161 8.34 -43.66 -45.69
C THR A 161 7.54 -43.06 -44.54
N LEU A 162 7.88 -41.84 -44.11
CA LEU A 162 7.14 -41.12 -43.09
C LEU A 162 5.69 -41.02 -43.57
N THR A 163 4.78 -41.73 -42.88
CA THR A 163 3.37 -41.69 -43.23
C THR A 163 2.85 -40.26 -43.11
N GLY A 164 1.91 -39.83 -43.96
CA GLY A 164 1.36 -38.47 -43.93
C GLY A 164 0.90 -38.01 -42.53
N GLN A 165 0.41 -38.95 -41.70
CA GLN A 165 0.05 -38.72 -40.30
C GLN A 165 1.24 -38.37 -39.39
N LEU A 166 2.40 -39.01 -39.59
CA LEU A 166 3.63 -38.67 -38.86
C LEU A 166 4.15 -37.30 -39.28
N ILE A 167 4.10 -36.98 -40.57
CA ILE A 167 4.50 -35.67 -41.11
C ILE A 167 3.64 -34.56 -40.50
N GLU A 168 2.32 -34.76 -40.40
CA GLU A 168 1.40 -33.79 -39.79
C GLU A 168 1.66 -33.61 -38.29
N ARG A 169 1.97 -34.70 -37.57
CA ARG A 169 2.34 -34.63 -36.15
C ARG A 169 3.65 -33.88 -35.94
N VAL A 170 4.64 -34.15 -36.78
CA VAL A 170 5.94 -33.45 -36.78
C VAL A 170 5.75 -31.97 -37.12
N ALA A 171 4.94 -31.64 -38.12
CA ALA A 171 4.63 -30.26 -38.50
C ALA A 171 4.00 -29.47 -37.35
N ASN A 172 3.06 -30.08 -36.60
CA ASN A 172 2.44 -29.45 -35.44
C ASN A 172 3.43 -29.20 -34.29
N GLU A 173 4.29 -30.18 -33.96
CA GLU A 173 5.33 -29.99 -32.96
C GLU A 173 6.40 -28.99 -33.42
N PHE A 174 6.71 -28.96 -34.71
CA PHE A 174 7.62 -27.99 -35.31
C PHE A 174 7.08 -26.56 -35.21
N ASN A 175 5.78 -26.35 -35.47
CA ASN A 175 5.16 -25.03 -35.31
C ASN A 175 5.19 -24.58 -33.84
N LYS A 176 4.87 -25.48 -32.89
CA LYS A 176 5.03 -25.19 -31.44
C LYS A 176 6.47 -24.83 -31.07
N LEU A 177 7.44 -25.55 -31.64
CA LEU A 177 8.86 -25.26 -31.45
C LEU A 177 9.22 -23.87 -32.01
N GLN A 178 8.80 -23.55 -33.24
CA GLN A 178 9.05 -22.28 -33.90
C GLN A 178 8.45 -21.10 -33.13
N PHE A 179 7.24 -21.26 -32.58
CA PHE A 179 6.62 -20.28 -31.69
C PHE A 179 7.45 -20.03 -30.42
N ASN A 180 7.88 -21.10 -29.74
CA ASN A 180 8.68 -20.99 -28.53
C ASN A 180 10.05 -20.36 -28.78
N VAL A 181 10.72 -20.76 -29.88
CA VAL A 181 12.01 -20.21 -30.31
C VAL A 181 11.90 -18.73 -30.66
N THR A 182 10.82 -18.32 -31.30
CA THR A 182 10.56 -16.90 -31.63
C THR A 182 10.38 -16.06 -30.37
N LYS A 183 9.74 -16.61 -29.34
CA LYS A 183 9.52 -15.95 -28.05
C LYS A 183 10.77 -15.91 -27.16
N SER A 184 11.74 -16.79 -27.37
CA SER A 184 12.98 -16.88 -26.60
C SER A 184 14.23 -16.35 -27.32
N LYS A 185 14.05 -15.51 -28.36
CA LYS A 185 15.15 -14.90 -29.11
C LYS A 185 16.12 -14.15 -28.18
N GLY A 186 17.42 -14.38 -28.35
CA GLY A 186 18.49 -13.69 -27.61
C GLY A 186 19.17 -14.50 -26.49
N HIS A 187 18.72 -15.72 -26.20
CA HIS A 187 19.43 -16.62 -25.28
C HIS A 187 20.47 -17.47 -26.03
N ALA A 188 21.70 -17.54 -25.49
CA ALA A 188 22.81 -18.32 -26.06
C ALA A 188 22.50 -19.81 -26.29
N LEU A 189 21.52 -20.37 -25.57
CA LEU A 189 21.05 -21.74 -25.78
C LEU A 189 20.31 -21.90 -27.12
N VAL A 190 19.54 -20.90 -27.53
CA VAL A 190 18.84 -20.90 -28.82
C VAL A 190 19.84 -20.89 -29.96
N ASP A 191 20.96 -20.17 -29.82
CA ASP A 191 22.02 -20.16 -30.83
C ASP A 191 22.70 -21.53 -30.96
N LYS A 192 22.88 -22.27 -29.86
CA LYS A 192 23.39 -23.66 -29.88
C LYS A 192 22.41 -24.65 -30.52
N ILE A 193 21.11 -24.43 -30.36
CA ILE A 193 20.06 -25.32 -30.87
C ILE A 193 19.67 -24.99 -32.32
N ARG A 194 19.93 -23.76 -32.79
CA ARG A 194 19.67 -23.31 -34.17
C ARG A 194 20.15 -24.31 -35.25
N PRO A 195 21.38 -24.86 -35.24
CA PRO A 195 21.78 -25.84 -36.26
C PRO A 195 20.90 -27.10 -36.27
N ARG A 196 20.49 -27.61 -35.10
CA ARG A 196 19.57 -28.77 -35.01
C ARG A 196 18.20 -28.44 -35.59
N ILE A 197 17.68 -27.25 -35.32
CA ILE A 197 16.42 -26.77 -35.91
C ILE A 197 16.54 -26.69 -37.43
N THR A 198 17.67 -26.21 -37.96
CA THR A 198 17.92 -26.18 -39.40
C THR A 198 17.91 -27.59 -39.98
N THR A 199 18.61 -28.56 -39.36
CA THR A 199 18.59 -29.96 -39.81
C THR A 199 17.17 -30.53 -39.83
N ILE A 200 16.41 -30.35 -38.75
CA ILE A 200 15.00 -30.75 -38.67
C ILE A 200 14.18 -30.12 -39.81
N THR A 201 14.40 -28.82 -40.05
CA THR A 201 13.67 -28.07 -41.09
C THR A 201 13.95 -28.65 -42.47
N THR A 202 15.20 -28.95 -42.78
CA THR A 202 15.61 -29.53 -44.07
C THR A 202 15.07 -30.95 -44.23
N THR A 203 15.16 -31.80 -43.20
CA THR A 203 14.65 -33.18 -43.27
C THR A 203 13.13 -33.20 -43.40
N LEU A 204 12.42 -32.31 -42.69
CA LEU A 204 10.97 -32.16 -42.80
C LEU A 204 10.57 -31.67 -44.20
N GLN A 205 11.30 -30.70 -44.77
CA GLN A 205 11.09 -30.25 -46.15
C GLN A 205 11.28 -31.39 -47.14
N TYR A 206 12.40 -32.11 -47.07
CA TYR A 206 12.67 -33.24 -47.97
C TYR A 206 11.59 -34.33 -47.89
N SER A 207 11.13 -34.64 -46.67
CA SER A 207 10.07 -35.64 -46.46
C SER A 207 8.71 -35.18 -46.99
N LEU A 208 8.36 -33.89 -46.81
CA LEU A 208 7.16 -33.28 -47.36
C LEU A 208 7.19 -33.25 -48.89
N GLU A 209 8.34 -32.92 -49.47
CA GLU A 209 8.57 -32.89 -50.91
C GLU A 209 8.35 -34.28 -51.51
N GLY A 210 9.02 -35.31 -50.95
CA GLY A 210 8.84 -36.69 -51.40
C GLY A 210 7.38 -37.16 -51.33
N HIS A 211 6.70 -36.90 -50.21
CA HIS A 211 5.30 -37.28 -50.02
C HIS A 211 4.34 -36.51 -50.95
N PHE A 212 4.68 -35.26 -51.31
CA PHE A 212 3.92 -34.46 -52.27
C PHE A 212 4.09 -34.97 -53.70
N VAL A 213 5.30 -35.36 -54.11
CA VAL A 213 5.55 -35.98 -55.42
C VAL A 213 4.85 -37.33 -55.54
N GLU A 214 4.93 -38.18 -54.52
CA GLU A 214 4.21 -39.46 -54.47
C GLU A 214 2.69 -39.27 -54.59
N GLY A 215 2.14 -38.25 -53.92
CA GLY A 215 0.73 -37.88 -54.04
C GLY A 215 0.34 -37.42 -55.45
N LEU A 216 1.23 -36.72 -56.14
CA LEU A 216 1.05 -36.25 -57.52
C LEU A 216 1.12 -37.40 -58.53
N GLU A 217 2.09 -38.30 -58.39
CA GLU A 217 2.26 -39.46 -59.30
C GLU A 217 1.11 -40.46 -59.16
N ASN A 218 0.64 -40.70 -57.94
CA ASN A 218 -0.45 -41.63 -57.66
C ASN A 218 -1.86 -41.03 -57.81
N GLY A 219 -1.97 -39.71 -58.04
CA GLY A 219 -3.25 -39.01 -58.15
C GLY A 219 -4.11 -39.06 -56.89
N ASN A 220 -3.52 -39.26 -55.72
CA ASN A 220 -4.26 -39.44 -54.47
C ASN A 220 -4.59 -38.07 -53.83
N VAL A 221 -5.86 -37.68 -53.92
CA VAL A 221 -6.38 -36.41 -53.42
C VAL A 221 -6.24 -36.26 -51.90
N GLU A 222 -6.34 -37.36 -51.14
CA GLU A 222 -6.24 -37.31 -49.67
C GLU A 222 -4.81 -36.99 -49.23
N ILE A 223 -3.82 -37.61 -49.86
CA ILE A 223 -2.39 -37.36 -49.62
C ILE A 223 -2.05 -35.90 -49.97
N LEU A 224 -2.53 -35.42 -51.12
CA LEU A 224 -2.28 -34.05 -51.56
C LEU A 224 -2.92 -33.03 -50.60
N GLN A 225 -4.14 -33.29 -50.14
CA GLN A 225 -4.81 -32.44 -49.16
C GLN A 225 -4.05 -32.41 -47.83
N GLN A 226 -3.53 -33.56 -47.37
CA GLN A 226 -2.74 -33.63 -46.15
C GLN A 226 -1.41 -32.86 -46.29
N CYS A 227 -0.70 -33.00 -47.40
CA CYS A 227 0.51 -32.23 -47.70
C CYS A 227 0.25 -30.72 -47.75
N LEU A 228 -0.82 -30.27 -48.42
CA LEU A 228 -1.12 -28.85 -48.50
C LEU A 228 -1.49 -28.26 -47.14
N ARG A 229 -2.20 -29.02 -46.29
CA ARG A 229 -2.47 -28.63 -44.90
C ARG A 229 -1.18 -28.51 -44.10
N THR A 230 -0.24 -29.44 -44.22
CA THR A 230 1.03 -29.38 -43.49
C THR A 230 1.93 -28.25 -43.99
N TYR A 231 1.98 -27.97 -45.30
CA TYR A 231 2.66 -26.80 -45.85
C TYR A 231 2.06 -25.48 -45.36
N ALA A 232 0.73 -25.41 -45.22
CA ALA A 232 0.07 -24.25 -44.61
C ALA A 232 0.39 -24.11 -43.11
N LEU A 233 0.46 -25.22 -42.36
CA LEU A 233 0.80 -25.20 -40.93
C LEU A 233 2.24 -24.74 -40.64
N ILE A 234 3.19 -25.00 -41.56
CA ILE A 234 4.60 -24.60 -41.44
C ILE A 234 4.87 -23.24 -42.12
N ASP A 235 3.85 -22.59 -42.68
CA ASP A 235 3.95 -21.31 -43.40
C ASP A 235 4.91 -21.37 -44.61
N LYS A 236 4.93 -22.50 -45.33
CA LYS A 236 5.79 -22.76 -46.51
C LYS A 236 5.01 -23.04 -47.79
N ILE A 237 3.94 -22.27 -48.02
CA ILE A 237 3.05 -22.44 -49.17
C ILE A 237 3.78 -22.20 -50.51
N LYS A 238 4.74 -21.26 -50.53
CA LYS A 238 5.54 -20.94 -51.73
C LYS A 238 6.40 -22.11 -52.20
N ASP A 239 6.91 -22.91 -51.25
CA ASP A 239 7.71 -24.09 -51.58
C ASP A 239 6.83 -25.12 -52.31
N ALA A 240 5.62 -25.36 -51.82
CA ALA A 240 4.63 -26.25 -52.45
C ALA A 240 4.23 -25.78 -53.86
N GLU A 241 4.03 -24.47 -54.06
CA GLU A 241 3.71 -23.90 -55.37
C GLU A 241 4.85 -24.12 -56.38
N ASN A 242 6.10 -23.91 -55.95
CA ASN A 242 7.28 -24.16 -56.79
C ASN A 242 7.42 -25.64 -57.16
N LEU A 243 7.18 -26.55 -56.22
CA LEU A 243 7.19 -28.00 -56.47
C LEU A 243 6.14 -28.40 -57.51
N PHE A 244 4.92 -27.86 -57.40
CA PHE A 244 3.87 -28.11 -58.39
C PHE A 244 4.25 -27.58 -59.78
N ARG A 245 4.86 -26.38 -59.83
CA ARG A 245 5.33 -25.78 -61.08
C ARG A 245 6.40 -26.63 -61.76
N ILE A 246 7.34 -27.18 -60.99
CA ILE A 246 8.43 -28.01 -61.52
C ILE A 246 7.91 -29.38 -61.97
N ASN A 247 7.08 -30.05 -61.16
CA ASN A 247 6.71 -31.45 -61.41
C ASN A 247 5.53 -31.63 -62.36
N VAL A 248 4.60 -30.67 -62.43
CA VAL A 248 3.40 -30.77 -63.27
C VAL A 248 3.44 -29.80 -64.44
N VAL A 249 3.68 -28.52 -64.16
CA VAL A 249 3.53 -27.46 -65.18
C VAL A 249 4.66 -27.53 -66.22
N ARG A 250 5.91 -27.71 -65.79
CA ARG A 250 7.07 -27.79 -66.69
C ARG A 250 6.99 -28.96 -67.70
N PRO A 251 6.79 -30.22 -67.29
CA PRO A 251 6.71 -31.32 -68.25
C PRO A 251 5.48 -31.25 -69.16
N TYR A 252 4.38 -30.63 -68.69
CA TYR A 252 3.21 -30.38 -69.55
C TYR A 252 3.48 -29.28 -70.58
N MET A 253 4.13 -28.18 -70.18
CA MET A 253 4.55 -27.12 -71.10
C MET A 253 5.58 -27.62 -72.12
N GLU A 254 6.54 -28.45 -71.72
CA GLU A 254 7.52 -29.04 -72.64
C GLU A 254 6.85 -29.96 -73.69
N LYS A 255 5.74 -30.64 -73.34
CA LYS A 255 4.93 -31.43 -74.29
C LYS A 255 4.03 -30.61 -75.22
N VAL A 256 3.65 -29.40 -74.83
CA VAL A 256 2.75 -28.53 -75.62
C VAL A 256 3.51 -27.56 -76.53
N ILE A 257 4.75 -27.23 -76.16
CA ILE A 257 5.62 -26.31 -76.90
C ILE A 257 6.50 -27.05 -77.94
N GLN A 258 6.62 -28.38 -77.86
CA GLN A 258 7.12 -29.23 -78.96
C GLN A 258 6.01 -29.55 -79.96
#